data_AF-F8L5I7-F1
#
_entry.id   AF-F8L5I7-F1
#
_cell.length_a   1.000
_cell.length_b   1.000
_cell.length_c   1.000
_cell.angle_alpha   90.00
_cell.angle_beta   90.00
_cell.angle_gamma   90.00
#
_symmetry.space_group_name_H-M   'P 1'
#
loop_
_entity.id
_entity.type
_entity.pdbx_description
1 polymer ?
#
loop_
_entity_poly.entity_id
_entity_poly.type
_entity_poly.pdbx_seq_one_letter_code
_entity_poly.pdbx_strand_id
1 'polypeptide(L)'
;MEKIPNCEKCGSEFTYENGTLYICPECGHEWVKDPNSQESQQQQVVRDAHGNVLNEGDSVVIVKDLKVKGASSALKVGMKVKNIHLVEEVDGHNIEAKIKGFGSIMLKSEFVKKSN
;
A
#
# COMPACT_ATOMS: atom_id res chain seq x y z
N MET A 1 -0.57 9.01 -39.11
CA MET A 1 -1.95 8.53 -38.88
C MET A 1 -1.92 7.74 -37.59
N GLU A 2 -2.15 8.46 -36.49
CA GLU A 2 -2.11 7.93 -35.14
C GLU A 2 -3.37 7.09 -34.93
N LYS A 3 -3.19 5.78 -34.70
CA LYS A 3 -4.29 4.84 -34.50
C LYS A 3 -4.82 5.00 -33.07
N ILE A 4 -5.70 5.96 -32.86
CA ILE A 4 -6.44 6.13 -31.61
C ILE A 4 -7.50 5.02 -31.53
N PRO A 5 -7.69 4.34 -30.38
CA PRO A 5 -8.72 3.32 -30.26
C PRO A 5 -10.12 3.91 -30.36
N ASN A 6 -11.00 3.18 -31.04
CA ASN A 6 -12.44 3.47 -31.04
C ASN A 6 -12.98 3.38 -29.62
N CYS A 7 -14.00 4.18 -29.32
CA CYS A 7 -14.62 4.16 -28.00
C CYS A 7 -15.32 2.81 -27.75
N GLU A 8 -15.04 2.16 -26.61
CA GLU A 8 -15.66 0.89 -26.23
C GLU A 8 -17.16 0.97 -25.90
N LYS A 9 -17.67 2.17 -25.57
CA LYS A 9 -19.07 2.40 -25.20
C LYS A 9 -19.99 2.58 -26.41
N CYS A 10 -19.52 3.29 -27.42
CA CYS A 10 -20.35 3.70 -28.57
C CYS A 10 -19.78 3.26 -29.92
N GLY A 11 -18.56 2.72 -29.97
CA GLY A 11 -17.90 2.30 -31.20
C GLY A 11 -17.40 3.45 -32.07
N SER A 12 -17.50 4.70 -31.62
CA SER A 12 -17.12 5.88 -32.40
C SER A 12 -15.61 5.95 -32.64
N GLU A 13 -15.24 6.29 -33.87
CA GLU A 13 -13.85 6.47 -34.33
C GLU A 13 -13.27 7.85 -33.97
N PHE A 14 -14.11 8.75 -33.45
CA PHE A 14 -13.77 10.14 -33.14
C PHE A 14 -13.22 10.35 -31.72
N THR A 15 -12.59 9.34 -31.15
CA THR A 15 -11.87 9.50 -29.88
C THR A 15 -10.72 10.49 -30.06
N TYR A 16 -10.56 11.44 -29.14
CA TYR A 16 -9.39 12.31 -29.11
C TYR A 16 -8.64 12.15 -27.80
N GLU A 17 -7.36 12.52 -27.81
CA GLU A 17 -6.54 12.52 -26.63
C GLU A 17 -6.52 13.86 -25.92
N ASN A 18 -6.60 13.84 -24.58
CA ASN A 18 -6.43 15.00 -23.73
C ASN A 18 -5.42 14.68 -22.63
N GLY A 19 -4.14 14.86 -22.92
CA GLY A 19 -3.05 14.51 -22.00
C GLY A 19 -2.92 13.00 -21.82
N THR A 20 -3.19 12.50 -20.60
CA THR A 20 -3.08 11.07 -20.25
C THR A 20 -4.38 10.29 -20.48
N LEU A 21 -5.44 10.97 -20.94
CA LEU A 21 -6.76 10.37 -21.17
C LEU A 21 -7.12 10.37 -22.65
N TYR A 22 -7.94 9.39 -23.03
CA TYR A 22 -8.76 9.36 -24.23
C TYR A 22 -10.18 9.79 -23.87
N ILE A 23 -10.76 10.67 -24.69
CA ILE A 23 -12.10 11.23 -24.49
C ILE A 23 -12.92 11.00 -25.75
N CYS A 24 -14.14 10.48 -25.57
CA CYS A 24 -15.12 10.35 -26.63
C CYS A 24 -16.11 11.52 -26.60
N PRO A 25 -16.20 12.34 -27.66
CA PRO A 25 -17.11 13.49 -27.71
C PRO A 25 -18.58 13.11 -27.89
N GLU A 26 -18.89 11.89 -28.36
CA GLU A 26 -20.28 11.46 -28.60
C GLU A 26 -20.98 10.94 -27.35
N CYS A 27 -20.23 10.28 -26.46
CA CYS A 27 -20.79 9.70 -25.23
C CYS A 27 -20.19 10.26 -23.93
N GLY A 28 -19.18 11.11 -24.02
CA GLY A 28 -18.47 11.66 -22.86
C GLY A 28 -17.67 10.61 -22.08
N HIS A 29 -17.36 9.46 -22.69
CA HIS A 29 -16.57 8.43 -22.01
C HIS A 29 -15.08 8.82 -22.00
N GLU A 30 -14.49 8.75 -20.82
CA GLU A 30 -13.09 9.10 -20.56
C GLU A 30 -12.35 7.86 -20.05
N TRP A 31 -11.23 7.49 -20.67
CA TRP A 31 -10.41 6.35 -20.24
C TRP A 31 -8.92 6.63 -20.38
N VAL A 32 -8.08 5.92 -19.62
CA VAL A 32 -6.63 6.13 -19.61
C VAL A 32 -5.98 5.53 -20.86
N LYS A 33 -4.97 6.23 -21.40
CA LYS A 33 -4.19 5.74 -22.55
C LYS A 33 -3.34 4.52 -22.21
N ASP A 34 -2.79 4.55 -20.99
CA ASP A 34 -1.95 3.51 -20.44
C ASP A 34 -2.60 2.94 -19.18
N PRO A 35 -3.09 1.70 -19.19
CA PRO A 35 -3.53 1.05 -17.94
C PRO A 35 -2.36 0.84 -16.96
N ASN A 36 -1.10 1.02 -17.41
CA ASN A 36 0.07 1.05 -16.54
C ASN A 36 0.29 2.41 -15.83
N SER A 37 -0.40 3.46 -16.26
CA SER A 37 -0.48 4.75 -15.56
C SER A 37 -1.78 4.87 -14.77
N GLN A 38 -2.35 3.74 -14.33
CA GLN A 38 -3.02 3.76 -13.04
C GLN A 38 -1.96 4.23 -12.06
N GLU A 39 -2.15 5.44 -11.54
CA GLU A 39 -1.56 5.91 -10.31
C GLU A 39 -1.56 4.71 -9.38
N SER A 40 -0.38 4.12 -9.26
CA SER A 40 -0.15 3.01 -8.41
C SER A 40 -0.42 3.58 -7.04
N GLN A 41 -1.63 3.36 -6.54
CA GLN A 41 -1.74 2.67 -5.27
C GLN A 41 -0.99 1.34 -5.42
N GLN A 42 0.34 1.43 -5.57
CA GLN A 42 1.29 0.58 -4.92
C GLN A 42 0.91 0.74 -3.46
N GLN A 43 -0.15 0.05 -3.04
CA GLN A 43 -0.16 -0.57 -1.75
C GLN A 43 1.13 -1.36 -1.77
N GLN A 44 2.20 -0.75 -1.27
CA GLN A 44 3.42 -1.44 -0.93
C GLN A 44 2.93 -2.65 -0.16
N VAL A 45 3.00 -3.80 -0.82
CA VAL A 45 2.49 -5.03 -0.25
C VAL A 45 3.51 -5.38 0.83
N VAL A 46 3.31 -4.83 2.03
CA VAL A 46 4.22 -5.04 3.14
C VAL A 46 4.05 -6.49 3.56
N ARG A 47 5.10 -7.29 3.33
CA ARG A 47 5.14 -8.70 3.70
C ARG A 47 5.84 -8.85 5.03
N ASP A 48 5.24 -9.61 5.93
CA ASP A 48 5.87 -9.95 7.21
C ASP A 48 7.06 -10.92 7.03
N ALA A 49 7.75 -11.26 8.13
CA ALA A 49 8.87 -12.19 8.14
C ALA A 49 8.56 -13.57 7.50
N HIS A 50 7.30 -13.99 7.49
CA HIS A 50 6.81 -15.25 6.92
C HIS A 50 6.21 -15.08 5.52
N GLY A 51 6.25 -13.88 4.95
CA GLY A 51 5.76 -13.60 3.60
C GLY A 51 4.26 -13.35 3.49
N ASN A 52 3.52 -13.19 4.59
CA ASN A 52 2.10 -12.84 4.54
C ASN A 52 1.93 -11.35 4.28
N VAL A 53 0.93 -11.03 3.47
CA VAL A 53 0.54 -9.65 3.20
C VAL A 53 -0.13 -9.04 4.43
N LEU A 54 0.44 -7.94 4.89
CA LEU A 54 -0.13 -7.09 5.92
C LEU A 54 -1.02 -6.03 5.26
N ASN A 55 -2.10 -5.72 5.95
CA ASN A 55 -3.06 -4.70 5.52
C ASN A 55 -3.22 -3.68 6.65
N GLU A 56 -3.74 -2.51 6.30
CA GLU A 56 -4.05 -1.47 7.28
C GLU A 56 -5.08 -1.98 8.30
N GLY A 57 -4.84 -1.71 9.58
CA GLY A 57 -5.68 -2.17 10.69
C GLY A 57 -5.44 -3.61 11.15
N ASP A 58 -4.54 -4.37 10.53
CA ASP A 58 -4.29 -5.78 10.89
C ASP A 58 -3.59 -5.92 12.27
N SER A 59 -3.48 -7.15 12.76
CA SER A 59 -2.84 -7.46 14.03
C SER A 59 -1.56 -8.26 13.78
N VAL A 60 -0.46 -7.79 14.35
CA VAL A 60 0.85 -8.42 14.20
C VAL A 60 1.40 -8.85 15.55
N VAL A 61 2.28 -9.85 15.54
CA VAL A 61 2.99 -10.36 16.71
C VAL A 61 4.47 -10.23 16.47
N ILE A 62 5.19 -9.78 17.50
CA ILE A 62 6.64 -9.64 17.46
C ILE A 62 7.29 -11.04 17.57
N VAL A 63 8.17 -11.38 16.62
CA VAL A 63 8.88 -12.68 16.60
C VAL A 63 10.28 -12.65 17.22
N LYS A 64 10.85 -11.46 17.44
CA LYS A 64 12.19 -11.28 18.02
C LYS A 64 12.18 -10.21 19.11
N ASP A 65 13.01 -10.36 20.14
CA ASP A 65 13.16 -9.29 21.12
C ASP A 65 13.79 -8.04 20.49
N LEU A 66 13.16 -6.90 20.72
CA LEU A 66 13.59 -5.61 20.16
C LEU A 66 13.65 -4.59 21.30
N LYS A 67 14.82 -4.00 21.48
CA LYS A 67 15.00 -2.87 22.40
C LYS A 67 14.74 -1.58 21.63
N VAL A 68 13.64 -0.92 21.98
CA VAL A 68 13.29 0.39 21.41
C VAL A 68 14.21 1.44 22.02
N LYS A 69 14.90 2.21 21.18
CA LYS A 69 15.69 3.36 21.64
C LYS A 69 14.71 4.40 22.21
N GLY A 70 14.84 4.69 23.50
CA GLY A 70 13.98 5.66 24.20
C GLY A 70 12.93 5.05 25.15
N ALA A 71 12.76 3.72 25.16
CA ALA A 71 11.90 3.05 26.13
C ALA A 71 12.71 2.27 27.17
N SER A 72 12.30 2.34 28.44
CA SER A 72 12.91 1.56 29.53
C SER A 72 12.59 0.05 29.43
N SER A 73 11.55 -0.31 28.68
CA SER A 73 11.11 -1.70 28.50
C SER A 73 11.42 -2.18 27.08
N ALA A 74 11.78 -3.45 26.94
CA ALA A 74 11.98 -4.09 25.63
C ALA A 74 10.67 -4.72 25.12
N LEU A 75 10.47 -4.73 23.81
CA LEU A 75 9.42 -5.52 23.17
C LEU A 75 9.87 -6.98 23.20
N LYS A 76 9.14 -7.80 23.95
CA LYS A 76 9.41 -9.25 24.03
C LYS A 76 8.72 -9.97 22.88
N VAL A 77 9.32 -11.09 22.48
CA VAL A 77 8.68 -12.06 21.59
C VAL A 77 7.30 -12.45 22.11
N GLY A 78 6.30 -12.54 21.21
CA GLY A 78 4.92 -12.86 21.55
C GLY A 78 4.04 -11.66 21.89
N MET A 79 4.57 -10.43 21.94
CA MET A 79 3.76 -9.24 22.11
C MET A 79 2.88 -9.01 20.87
N LYS A 80 1.56 -8.96 21.07
CA LYS A 80 0.58 -8.66 20.01
C LYS A 80 0.33 -7.16 19.93
N VAL A 81 0.50 -6.60 18.75
CA VAL A 81 0.17 -5.23 18.40
C VAL A 81 -1.03 -5.23 17.46
N LYS A 82 -2.03 -4.43 17.77
CA LYS A 82 -3.29 -4.36 17.01
C LYS A 82 -3.35 -3.00 16.32
N ASN A 83 -4.07 -2.92 15.20
CA ASN A 83 -4.27 -1.70 14.44
C ASN A 83 -2.93 -1.14 13.92
N ILE A 84 -2.25 -1.93 13.08
CA ILE A 84 -1.07 -1.44 12.35
C ILE A 84 -1.46 -0.49 11.23
N HIS A 85 -0.60 0.48 10.96
CA HIS A 85 -0.68 1.39 9.82
C HIS A 85 0.48 1.08 8.90
N LEU A 86 0.18 0.80 7.63
CA LEU A 86 1.22 0.61 6.62
C LEU A 86 1.63 2.01 6.15
N VAL A 87 2.92 2.31 6.28
CA VAL A 87 3.50 3.57 5.82
C VAL A 87 4.42 3.28 4.65
N GLU A 88 4.62 4.29 3.81
CA GLU A 88 5.63 4.22 2.75
C GLU A 88 6.98 3.88 3.37
N GLU A 89 7.75 3.01 2.70
CA GLU A 89 9.07 2.60 3.18
C GLU A 89 9.97 3.83 3.36
N VAL A 90 10.27 4.16 4.61
CA VAL A 90 11.30 5.15 4.94
C VAL A 90 12.37 4.44 5.75
N ASP A 91 13.57 4.31 5.18
CA ASP A 91 14.75 3.76 5.87
C ASP A 91 14.53 2.31 6.38
N GLY A 92 13.81 1.49 5.59
CA GLY A 92 13.51 0.10 5.92
C GLY A 92 12.46 -0.11 7.02
N HIS A 93 11.83 0.96 7.51
CA HIS A 93 10.66 0.87 8.40
C HIS A 93 9.39 0.99 7.56
N ASN A 94 8.53 -0.02 7.66
CA ASN A 94 7.39 -0.19 6.76
C ASN A 94 6.05 -0.28 7.51
N ILE A 95 6.10 -0.36 8.85
CA ILE A 95 4.94 -0.63 9.69
C ILE A 95 4.97 0.34 10.85
N GLU A 96 3.99 1.23 10.92
CA GLU A 96 3.73 2.00 12.12
C GLU A 96 2.70 1.24 12.98
N ALA A 97 2.96 1.11 14.27
CA ALA A 97 2.06 0.43 15.17
C ALA A 97 1.94 1.18 16.48
N LYS A 98 0.73 1.25 17.03
CA LYS A 98 0.46 1.93 18.29
C LYS A 98 0.37 0.94 19.44
N ILE A 99 1.29 1.05 20.39
CA ILE A 99 1.36 0.18 21.56
C ILE A 99 1.04 0.98 22.82
N LYS A 100 0.12 0.48 23.65
CA LYS A 100 -0.19 1.10 24.94
C LYS A 100 1.05 1.06 25.85
N GLY A 101 1.51 2.22 26.30
CA GLY A 101 2.71 2.38 27.13
C GLY A 101 4.00 2.71 26.37
N PHE A 102 4.03 2.55 25.05
CA PHE A 102 5.17 2.88 24.20
C PHE A 102 4.86 3.99 23.17
N GLY A 103 3.58 4.20 22.83
CA GLY A 103 3.17 5.18 21.82
C GLY A 103 3.14 4.60 20.40
N SER A 104 3.28 5.47 19.41
CA SER A 104 3.46 5.07 18.01
C SER A 104 4.92 4.67 17.79
N ILE A 105 5.14 3.45 17.30
CA ILE A 105 6.47 2.92 17.00
C ILE A 105 6.52 2.44 15.56
N MET A 106 7.65 2.72 14.91
CA MET A 106 7.98 2.20 13.60
C MET A 106 8.73 0.88 13.74
N LEU A 107 8.23 -0.14 13.07
CA LEU A 107 8.73 -1.51 13.08
C LEU A 107 9.12 -1.91 11.65
N LYS A 108 10.11 -2.80 11.59
CA LYS A 108 10.54 -3.43 10.36
C LYS A 108 9.79 -4.74 10.16
N SER A 109 9.38 -4.99 8.92
CA SER A 109 8.55 -6.13 8.55
C SER A 109 9.21 -7.49 8.85
N GLU A 110 10.55 -7.54 8.88
CA GLU A 110 11.36 -8.73 9.18
C GLU A 110 11.19 -9.24 10.64
N PHE A 111 10.67 -8.43 11.56
CA PHE A 111 10.53 -8.82 12.98
C PHE A 111 9.09 -8.98 13.45
N VAL A 112 8.13 -8.85 12.54
CA VAL A 112 6.72 -9.03 12.84
C VAL A 112 6.17 -10.21 12.06
N LYS A 113 5.15 -10.83 12.61
CA LYS A 113 4.36 -11.88 11.98
C LYS A 113 2.88 -11.49 12.03
N LYS A 114 2.14 -11.73 10.95
CA LYS A 114 0.69 -11.59 10.97
C LYS A 114 0.06 -12.54 12.00
N SER A 115 -0.72 -12.00 12.92
CA SER A 115 -1.54 -12.78 13.86
C SER A 115 -3.00 -12.41 13.64
N ASN A 116 -3.64 -13.22 12.79
CA ASN A 116 -5.10 -13.35 12.78
C ASN A 116 -5.60 -13.59 14.21
#